data_AF-A0A015I1X4-F1
#
_entry.id   AF-A0A015I1X4-F1
#
_cell.length_a   1.000
_cell.length_b   1.000
_cell.length_c   1.000
_cell.angle_alpha   90.00
_cell.angle_beta   90.00
_cell.angle_gamma   90.00
#
_symmetry.space_group_name_H-M   'P 1'
#
loop_
_entity.id
_entity.type
_entity.pdbx_description
1 polymer ?
#
loop_
_entity_poly.entity_id
_entity_poly.type
_entity_poly.pdbx_seq_one_letter_code
_entity_poly.pdbx_strand_id
1 'polypeptide(L)'
;MIILYYRSPFLRRTLSNKKNDDGVLTHIKLSNISPDTFQIILKYIYGGFILLNEQEPSEILKVLVAADQLLLQELIDYLQTYLIENKSEWMEQYFELIHQAAFQSILY
;
A
#
# COMPACT_ATOMS: atom_id res chain seq x y z
N MET A 1 1.06 10.43 14.55
CA MET A 1 0.33 10.94 13.36
C MET A 1 1.16 11.76 12.38
N ILE A 2 2.21 12.51 12.79
CA ILE A 2 2.94 13.41 11.88
C ILE A 2 3.56 12.67 10.69
N ILE A 3 4.25 11.55 10.92
CA ILE A 3 4.92 10.80 9.84
C ILE A 3 3.91 10.29 8.80
N LEU A 4 2.80 9.68 9.26
CA LEU A 4 1.70 9.23 8.38
C LEU A 4 1.12 10.37 7.53
N TYR A 5 0.92 11.54 8.14
CA TYR A 5 0.42 12.75 7.47
C TYR A 5 1.36 13.22 6.35
N TYR A 6 2.67 13.17 6.57
CA TYR A 6 3.63 13.62 5.57
C TYR A 6 3.91 12.58 4.49
N ARG A 7 3.98 11.30 4.84
CA ARG A 7 4.38 10.22 3.92
C ARG A 7 3.25 9.72 3.02
N SER A 8 1.98 9.84 3.43
CA SER A 8 0.84 9.42 2.63
C SER A 8 -0.11 10.58 2.33
N PRO A 9 -0.31 10.95 1.05
CA PRO A 9 -1.32 11.92 0.65
C PRO A 9 -2.75 11.51 1.06
N PHE A 10 -3.07 10.21 1.00
CA PHE A 10 -4.37 9.69 1.44
C PHE A 10 -4.60 9.93 2.93
N LEU A 11 -3.63 9.55 3.77
CA LEU A 11 -3.72 9.74 5.22
C LEU A 11 -3.70 11.23 5.58
N ARG A 12 -2.97 12.06 4.84
CA ARG A 12 -2.99 13.51 4.98
C ARG A 12 -4.40 14.07 4.85
N ARG A 13 -5.09 13.75 3.75
CA ARG A 13 -6.47 14.21 3.51
C ARG A 13 -7.41 13.68 4.59
N THR A 14 -7.29 12.40 4.93
CA THR A 14 -8.13 11.74 5.94
C THR A 14 -7.97 12.35 7.33
N LEU A 15 -6.74 12.70 7.72
CA LEU A 15 -6.42 13.32 9.00
C LEU A 15 -6.78 14.81 9.03
N SER A 16 -6.60 15.53 7.91
CA SER A 16 -6.96 16.96 7.79
C SER A 16 -8.47 17.23 7.88
N ASN A 17 -9.29 16.30 7.37
CA ASN A 17 -10.75 16.47 7.32
C ASN A 17 -11.44 16.33 8.69
N LYS A 18 -10.71 15.98 9.76
CA LYS A 18 -11.27 15.73 11.11
C LYS A 18 -10.88 16.78 12.14
N LYS A 19 -10.70 18.05 11.74
CA LYS A 19 -10.44 19.22 12.61
C LYS A 19 -11.63 19.62 13.52
N ASN A 20 -12.49 18.70 13.93
CA ASN A 20 -13.45 18.95 14.99
C ASN A 20 -12.89 18.35 16.29
N ASP A 21 -12.85 19.21 17.30
CA ASP A 21 -11.86 19.27 18.38
C ASP A 21 -12.34 18.58 19.66
N ASP A 22 -12.99 17.42 19.53
CA ASP A 22 -13.72 16.78 20.62
C ASP A 22 -12.96 15.62 21.31
N GLY A 23 -11.64 15.50 21.08
CA GLY A 23 -10.81 14.48 21.74
C GLY A 23 -11.14 13.04 21.32
N VAL A 24 -11.99 12.87 20.31
CA VAL A 24 -12.39 11.56 19.77
C VAL A 24 -11.24 10.97 18.95
N LEU A 25 -10.78 9.79 19.36
CA LEU A 25 -9.77 9.00 18.65
C LEU A 25 -10.14 8.90 17.16
N THR A 26 -9.26 9.37 16.27
CA THR A 26 -9.52 9.36 14.82
C THR A 26 -9.55 7.93 14.29
N HIS A 27 -10.75 7.37 14.13
CA HIS A 27 -10.91 6.08 13.47
C HIS A 27 -10.80 6.24 11.95
N ILE A 28 -9.85 5.53 11.34
CA ILE A 28 -9.65 5.43 9.89
C ILE A 28 -9.99 4.00 9.49
N LYS A 29 -10.96 3.83 8.59
CA LYS A 29 -11.35 2.52 8.09
C LYS A 29 -10.63 2.23 6.77
N LEU A 30 -9.79 1.21 6.76
CA LEU A 30 -9.12 0.69 5.57
C LEU A 30 -9.72 -0.68 5.24
N SER A 31 -10.84 -0.68 4.52
CA SER A 31 -11.64 -1.91 4.33
C SER A 31 -10.95 -3.00 3.51
N ASN A 32 -10.00 -2.64 2.65
CA ASN A 32 -9.40 -3.54 1.66
C ASN A 32 -7.93 -3.87 1.96
N ILE A 33 -7.45 -3.53 3.16
CA ILE A 33 -6.07 -3.79 3.58
C ILE A 33 -6.11 -4.69 4.82
N SER A 34 -5.49 -5.87 4.71
CA SER A 34 -5.37 -6.79 5.85
C SER A 34 -4.45 -6.20 6.93
N PRO A 35 -4.58 -6.62 8.20
CA PRO A 35 -3.67 -6.18 9.27
C PRO A 35 -2.19 -6.45 8.96
N ASP A 36 -1.87 -7.60 8.37
CA ASP A 36 -0.50 -7.99 8.06
C ASP A 36 0.09 -7.12 6.94
N THR A 37 -0.67 -6.88 5.87
CA THR A 37 -0.26 -5.98 4.80
C THR A 37 -0.10 -4.55 5.33
N PHE A 38 -1.02 -4.08 6.18
CA PHE A 38 -0.90 -2.77 6.80
C PHE A 38 0.34 -2.64 7.69
N GLN A 39 0.71 -3.71 8.41
CA GLN A 39 1.92 -3.71 9.24
C GLN A 39 3.19 -3.53 8.39
N ILE A 40 3.25 -4.15 7.20
CA ILE A 40 4.35 -3.97 6.25
C ILE A 40 4.40 -2.52 5.78
N ILE A 41 3.26 -1.95 5.36
CA ILE A 41 3.17 -0.55 4.94
C ILE A 41 3.59 0.39 6.08
N LEU A 42 3.17 0.12 7.31
CA LEU A 42 3.51 0.94 8.46
C LEU A 42 5.02 0.93 8.72
N LYS A 43 5.67 -0.23 8.63
CA LYS A 43 7.13 -0.35 8.71
C LYS A 43 7.81 0.46 7.61
N TYR A 44 7.33 0.40 6.37
CA TYR A 44 7.86 1.21 5.28
C TYR A 44 7.68 2.72 5.54
N ILE A 45 6.52 3.17 6.00
CA ILE A 45 6.24 4.59 6.25
C ILE A 45 7.22 5.17 7.30
N TYR A 46 7.54 4.39 8.33
CA TYR A 46 8.40 4.84 9.43
C TYR A 46 9.89 4.55 9.18
N GLY A 47 10.22 3.46 8.50
CA GLY A 47 11.60 3.01 8.27
C GLY A 47 12.18 3.43 6.92
N GLY A 48 11.35 3.71 5.92
CA GLY A 48 11.76 4.05 4.56
C GLY A 48 12.22 2.87 3.70
N PHE A 49 12.18 1.64 4.22
CA PHE A 49 12.56 0.44 3.46
C PHE A 49 11.56 -0.70 3.66
N ILE A 50 11.57 -1.66 2.73
CA ILE A 50 10.77 -2.88 2.76
C ILE A 50 11.67 -4.08 2.44
N LEU A 51 11.43 -5.21 3.09
CA LEU A 51 12.16 -6.46 2.87
C LEU A 51 11.28 -7.42 2.06
N LEU A 52 11.66 -7.69 0.81
CA LEU A 52 10.88 -8.53 -0.11
C LEU A 52 11.46 -9.93 -0.32
N ASN A 53 12.69 -10.17 0.14
CA ASN A 53 13.50 -11.34 -0.24
C ASN A 53 12.92 -12.70 0.19
N GLU A 54 11.90 -12.71 1.05
CA GLU A 54 11.22 -13.90 1.57
C GLU A 54 9.71 -13.86 1.35
N GLN A 55 9.19 -12.87 0.60
CA GLN A 55 7.77 -12.72 0.38
C GLN A 55 7.32 -13.40 -0.92
N GLU A 56 6.21 -14.13 -0.84
CA GLU A 56 5.55 -14.68 -2.02
C GLU A 56 5.09 -13.54 -2.95
N PRO A 57 5.16 -13.69 -4.28
CA PRO A 57 4.77 -12.62 -5.20
C PRO A 57 3.32 -12.13 -5.01
N SER A 58 2.42 -13.02 -4.57
CA SER A 58 1.04 -12.69 -4.22
C SER A 58 0.95 -11.76 -3.00
N GLU A 59 1.82 -11.90 -2.00
CA GLU A 59 1.91 -11.00 -0.85
C GLU A 59 2.47 -9.64 -1.27
N ILE A 60 3.48 -9.63 -2.14
CA ILE A 60 4.04 -8.41 -2.73
C ILE A 60 2.96 -7.64 -3.50
N LEU A 61 2.12 -8.35 -4.26
CA LEU A 61 0.99 -7.75 -4.97
C LEU A 61 -0.05 -7.15 -4.02
N LYS A 62 -0.37 -7.81 -2.90
CA LYS A 62 -1.26 -7.23 -1.87
C LYS A 62 -0.67 -5.95 -1.28
N VAL A 63 0.64 -5.92 -1.02
CA VAL A 63 1.33 -4.71 -0.56
C VAL A 63 1.28 -3.61 -1.62
N LEU A 64 1.45 -3.95 -2.91
CA LEU A 64 1.33 -3.00 -4.02
C LEU A 64 -0.07 -2.37 -4.08
N VAL A 65 -1.13 -3.18 -3.98
CA VAL A 65 -2.52 -2.68 -3.94
C VAL A 65 -2.76 -1.76 -2.73
N ALA A 66 -2.23 -2.12 -1.56
CA ALA A 66 -2.31 -1.28 -0.37
C ALA A 66 -1.52 0.04 -0.51
N ALA A 67 -0.34 -0.01 -1.16
CA ALA A 67 0.49 1.16 -1.42
C ALA A 67 -0.20 2.15 -2.36
N ASP A 68 -0.88 1.64 -3.38
CA ASP A 68 -1.73 2.42 -4.29
C ASP A 68 -2.89 3.10 -3.54
N GLN A 69 -3.67 2.34 -2.75
CA GLN A 69 -4.75 2.90 -1.95
C GLN A 69 -4.28 4.01 -0.99
N LEU A 70 -3.04 3.90 -0.48
CA LEU A 70 -2.44 4.88 0.43
C LEU A 70 -1.62 5.96 -0.30
N LEU A 71 -1.60 5.95 -1.63
CA LEU A 71 -0.91 6.89 -2.52
C LEU A 71 0.59 7.01 -2.24
N LEU A 72 1.26 5.87 -2.04
CA LEU A 72 2.69 5.77 -1.73
C LEU A 72 3.53 5.55 -3.00
N GLN A 73 3.59 6.55 -3.88
CA GLN A 73 4.18 6.42 -5.23
C GLN A 73 5.58 5.79 -5.25
N GLU A 74 6.48 6.23 -4.36
CA GLU A 74 7.85 5.70 -4.27
C GLU A 74 7.86 4.18 -4.03
N LEU A 75 6.94 3.67 -3.20
CA LEU A 75 6.80 2.24 -2.93
C LEU A 75 6.18 1.50 -4.11
N ILE A 76 5.21 2.12 -4.80
CA ILE A 76 4.56 1.57 -5.99
C ILE A 76 5.61 1.30 -7.07
N ASP A 77 6.43 2.30 -7.39
CA ASP A 77 7.45 2.20 -8.43
C ASP A 77 8.47 1.10 -8.10
N TYR A 78 8.89 1.02 -6.83
CA TYR A 78 9.82 0.00 -6.36
C TYR A 78 9.23 -1.43 -6.48
N LEU A 79 7.99 -1.63 -6.03
CA LEU A 79 7.35 -2.96 -6.06
C LEU A 79 7.05 -3.42 -7.48
N GLN A 80 6.60 -2.52 -8.36
CA GLN A 80 6.37 -2.84 -9.77
C GLN A 80 7.68 -3.24 -10.46
N THR A 81 8.76 -2.47 -10.26
CA THR A 81 10.08 -2.78 -10.81
C THR A 81 10.57 -4.14 -10.29
N TYR A 82 10.45 -4.40 -8.98
CA TYR A 82 10.84 -5.68 -8.40
C TYR A 82 10.08 -6.86 -9.01
N LEU A 83 8.76 -6.77 -9.16
CA LEU A 83 7.93 -7.83 -9.73
C LEU A 83 8.28 -8.10 -11.21
N ILE A 84 8.51 -7.05 -12.00
CA ILE A 84 8.91 -7.16 -13.41
C ILE A 84 10.28 -7.83 -13.54
N GLU A 85 11.26 -7.38 -12.76
CA GLU A 85 12.64 -7.85 -12.90
C GLU A 85 12.88 -9.23 -12.30
N ASN A 86 12.18 -9.58 -11.21
CA ASN A 86 12.50 -10.77 -10.41
C ASN A 86 11.41 -11.84 -10.46
N LYS A 87 10.16 -11.48 -10.80
CA LYS A 87 8.99 -12.37 -10.72
C LYS A 87 8.18 -12.39 -12.03
N SER A 88 8.81 -12.07 -13.17
CA SER A 88 8.17 -12.03 -14.50
C SER A 88 7.44 -13.32 -14.87
N GLU A 89 8.07 -14.48 -14.70
CA GLU A 89 7.44 -15.79 -14.99
C GLU A 89 6.17 -16.00 -14.17
N TRP A 90 6.19 -15.63 -12.89
CA TRP A 90 5.01 -15.67 -12.04
C TRP A 90 3.96 -14.68 -12.54
N MET A 91 4.36 -13.48 -12.96
CA MET A 91 3.40 -12.50 -13.49
C MET A 91 2.71 -12.98 -14.77
N GLU A 92 3.45 -13.65 -15.65
CA GLU A 92 2.88 -14.25 -16.86
C GLU A 92 1.89 -15.36 -16.50
N GLN A 93 2.26 -16.24 -15.56
CA GLN A 93 1.38 -17.33 -15.11
C GLN A 93 0.09 -16.81 -14.45
N TYR A 94 0.16 -15.70 -13.71
CA TYR A 94 -0.94 -15.12 -12.95
C TYR A 94 -1.44 -13.79 -13.55
N PHE A 95 -1.33 -13.64 -14.88
CA PHE A 95 -1.66 -12.40 -15.58
C PHE A 95 -3.08 -11.90 -15.30
N GLU A 96 -4.07 -12.79 -15.31
CA GLU A 96 -5.47 -12.41 -15.02
C GLU A 96 -5.62 -11.79 -13.63
N LEU A 97 -4.93 -12.33 -12.63
CA LEU A 97 -4.98 -11.85 -11.25
C LEU A 97 -4.33 -10.47 -11.15
N ILE A 98 -3.17 -10.27 -11.78
CA ILE A 98 -2.48 -8.97 -11.82
C ILE A 98 -3.32 -7.93 -12.55
N HIS A 99 -3.91 -8.31 -13.68
CA HIS A 99 -4.81 -7.46 -14.43
C HIS A 99 -6.01 -7.04 -13.57
N GLN A 100 -6.66 -7.97 -12.87
CA GLN A 100 -7.75 -7.65 -11.94
C GLN A 100 -7.30 -6.69 -10.83
N ALA A 101 -6.13 -6.92 -10.22
CA ALA A 101 -5.59 -6.05 -9.18
C ALA A 101 -5.34 -4.62 -9.69
N ALA A 102 -4.78 -4.47 -10.89
CA ALA A 102 -4.54 -3.17 -11.52
C ALA A 102 -5.85 -2.42 -11.82
N PHE A 103 -6.87 -3.13 -12.35
CA PHE A 103 -8.16 -2.51 -12.67
C PHE A 103 -9.00 -2.17 -11.43
N GLN A 104 -8.88 -2.93 -10.35
CA GLN A 104 -9.51 -2.58 -9.06
C GLN A 104 -8.88 -1.35 -8.42
N SER A 105 -7.58 -1.13 -8.64
CA SER A 105 -6.83 0.05 -8.18
C SER A 105 -7.28 1.34 -8.90
N ILE A 106 -7.62 1.27 -10.19
CA ILE A 106 -8.08 2.42 -11.00
C ILE A 106 -9.49 2.92 -10.63
N LEU A 107 -10.29 2.12 -9.90
CA LEU A 107 -11.70 2.41 -9.59
C LEU A 107 -11.95 3.09 -8.22
N TYR A 108 -10.91 3.59 -7.54
CA TYR A 108 -11.03 4.27 -6.23
C TYR A 108 -10.52 5.72 -6.21
#